data_AF-A0AAW0EF41-F1
#
_entry.id   AF-A0AAW0EF41-F1
#
_cell.length_a   1.000
_cell.length_b   1.000
_cell.length_c   1.000
_cell.angle_alpha   90.00
_cell.angle_beta   90.00
_cell.angle_gamma   90.00
#
_symmetry.space_group_name_H-M   'P 1'
#
loop_
_entity.id
_entity.type
_entity.pdbx_description
1 polymer ?
#
loop_
_entity_poly.entity_id
_entity_poly.type
_entity_poly.pdbx_seq_one_letter_code
_entity_poly.pdbx_strand_id
1 'polypeptide(L)'
;MRLAHLARRNRDESVNIFEAIASGGRYIEAAPTVVLGVFMFVGTVVLLYIRARKGPGPYLFACILSCICLTISLTTSALVPFPYYQIGQAILIPLGFHSVIAVLAAMLLFPQTVSAQFTARLQDVFGPLVKSIDLHRELLKMPSTSPDFVKTSESLSEVVKGAEAALTPVAIAGRLLQSDLIYNRFQPTDYKSIHNLARRMAVRANGMTIYWTLIDPLRERFPVTPAPQDLALLAP
;
A
#
# COMPACT_ATOMS: atom_id res chain seq x y z
N MET A 1 -29.68 -0.20 -4.33
CA MET A 1 -30.18 -0.81 -5.58
C MET A 1 -31.67 -0.62 -5.80
N ARG A 2 -32.56 -1.00 -4.87
CA ARG A 2 -34.03 -0.86 -5.06
C ARG A 2 -34.49 0.58 -5.35
N LEU A 3 -33.92 1.57 -4.65
CA LEU A 3 -34.21 3.00 -4.87
C LEU A 3 -33.78 3.50 -6.27
N ALA A 4 -32.63 3.04 -6.76
CA ALA A 4 -32.17 3.39 -8.11
C ALA A 4 -33.04 2.73 -9.19
N HIS A 5 -33.48 1.49 -8.97
CA HIS A 5 -34.38 0.80 -9.90
C HIS A 5 -35.74 1.50 -10.02
N LEU A 6 -36.27 2.07 -8.93
CA LEU A 6 -37.52 2.84 -8.96
C LEU A 6 -37.42 4.11 -9.83
N ALA A 7 -36.24 4.74 -9.87
CA ALA A 7 -35.98 5.94 -10.67
C ALA A 7 -35.73 5.65 -12.17
N ARG A 8 -35.68 4.37 -12.58
CA ARG A 8 -35.34 3.96 -13.94
C ARG A 8 -36.59 3.91 -14.84
N ARG A 9 -36.45 4.39 -16.08
CA ARG A 9 -37.52 4.47 -17.09
C ARG A 9 -37.59 3.23 -17.99
N ASN A 10 -36.45 2.70 -18.42
CA ASN A 10 -36.36 1.42 -19.15
C ASN A 10 -36.12 0.26 -18.18
N ARG A 11 -37.14 -0.57 -17.97
CA ARG A 11 -37.06 -1.79 -17.19
C ARG A 11 -37.26 -2.97 -18.13
N ASP A 12 -36.17 -3.64 -18.43
CA ASP A 12 -36.20 -4.87 -19.21
C ASP A 12 -35.51 -5.97 -18.41
N GLU A 13 -36.30 -6.96 -18.00
CA GLU A 13 -35.85 -8.11 -17.19
C GLU A 13 -35.48 -9.32 -18.08
N SER A 14 -35.72 -9.24 -19.40
CA SER A 14 -35.45 -10.32 -20.35
C SER A 14 -33.98 -10.37 -20.82
N VAL A 15 -33.23 -9.29 -20.59
CA VAL A 15 -31.84 -9.13 -21.07
C VAL A 15 -30.86 -9.92 -20.19
N ASN A 16 -29.94 -10.65 -20.80
CA ASN A 16 -28.87 -11.34 -20.07
C ASN A 16 -27.79 -10.34 -19.59
N ILE A 17 -27.14 -10.61 -18.46
CA ILE A 17 -26.09 -9.75 -17.87
C ILE A 17 -24.94 -9.53 -18.85
N PHE A 18 -24.53 -10.58 -19.56
CA PHE A 18 -23.46 -10.49 -20.55
C PHE A 18 -23.83 -9.56 -21.69
N GLU A 19 -25.09 -9.59 -22.14
CA GLU A 19 -25.59 -8.73 -23.19
C GLU A 19 -25.72 -7.28 -22.70
N ALA A 20 -26.21 -7.07 -21.48
CA ALA A 20 -26.31 -5.75 -20.87
C ALA A 20 -24.92 -5.09 -20.74
N ILE A 21 -23.90 -5.84 -20.32
CA ILE A 21 -22.52 -5.34 -20.20
C ILE A 21 -21.88 -5.14 -21.58
N ALA A 22 -22.08 -6.07 -22.52
CA ALA A 22 -21.52 -5.99 -23.87
C ALA A 22 -22.17 -4.92 -24.76
N SER A 23 -23.37 -4.44 -24.39
CA SER A 23 -24.13 -3.43 -25.15
C SER A 23 -23.52 -2.02 -25.18
N GLY A 24 -22.33 -1.82 -24.60
CA GLY A 24 -21.62 -0.54 -24.65
C GLY A 24 -22.33 0.60 -23.90
N GLY A 25 -23.18 0.29 -22.92
CA GLY A 25 -23.87 1.29 -22.10
C GLY A 25 -25.26 1.72 -22.58
N ARG A 26 -25.92 0.91 -23.44
CA ARG A 26 -27.28 1.19 -23.96
C ARG A 26 -28.34 1.44 -22.88
N TYR A 27 -28.14 0.88 -21.68
CA TYR A 27 -29.09 0.93 -20.56
C TYR A 27 -28.72 1.93 -19.46
N ILE A 28 -27.76 2.83 -19.73
CA ILE A 28 -27.35 3.87 -18.78
C ILE A 28 -28.35 5.02 -18.82
N GLU A 29 -28.88 5.38 -17.65
CA GLU A 29 -29.79 6.52 -17.47
C GLU A 29 -29.24 7.47 -16.41
N ALA A 30 -29.43 8.78 -16.60
CA ALA A 30 -28.89 9.79 -15.68
C ALA A 30 -29.51 9.71 -14.28
N ALA A 31 -30.84 9.57 -14.18
CA ALA A 31 -31.56 9.57 -12.91
C ALA A 31 -31.09 8.47 -11.92
N PRO A 32 -31.06 7.17 -12.29
CA PRO A 32 -30.54 6.12 -11.40
C PRO A 32 -29.04 6.28 -11.13
N THR A 33 -28.26 6.78 -12.09
CA THR A 33 -26.80 6.98 -11.91
C THR A 33 -26.50 8.02 -10.83
N VAL A 34 -27.25 9.13 -10.80
CA VAL A 34 -27.11 10.15 -9.74
C VAL A 34 -27.41 9.57 -8.36
N VAL A 35 -28.52 8.81 -8.23
CA VAL A 35 -28.87 8.15 -6.95
C VAL A 35 -27.76 7.22 -6.49
N LEU A 36 -27.24 6.37 -7.39
CA LEU A 36 -26.13 5.46 -7.09
C LEU A 36 -24.84 6.21 -6.72
N GLY A 37 -24.55 7.32 -7.40
CA GLY A 37 -23.40 8.18 -7.11
C GLY A 37 -23.45 8.80 -5.71
N VAL A 38 -24.62 9.26 -5.26
CA VAL A 38 -24.80 9.77 -3.89
C VAL A 38 -24.54 8.66 -2.86
N PHE A 39 -25.10 7.46 -3.06
CA PHE A 39 -24.83 6.32 -2.18
C PHE A 39 -23.35 5.91 -2.18
N MET A 40 -22.68 5.99 -3.34
CA MET A 40 -21.26 5.70 -3.46
C MET A 40 -20.42 6.73 -2.69
N PHE A 41 -20.75 8.01 -2.81
CA PHE A 41 -20.07 9.08 -2.08
C PHE A 41 -20.24 8.93 -0.57
N VAL A 42 -21.48 8.78 -0.09
CA VAL A 42 -21.76 8.62 1.34
C VAL A 42 -21.07 7.37 1.90
N GLY A 43 -21.16 6.24 1.18
CA GLY A 43 -20.55 4.99 1.61
C GLY A 43 -19.02 5.05 1.66
N THR A 44 -18.38 5.66 0.65
CA THR A 44 -16.92 5.81 0.64
C THR A 44 -16.46 6.77 1.73
N VAL A 45 -17.14 7.89 1.97
CA VAL A 45 -16.84 8.84 3.06
C VAL A 45 -16.93 8.16 4.43
N VAL A 46 -17.98 7.37 4.69
CA VAL A 46 -18.13 6.63 5.95
C VAL A 46 -17.01 5.61 6.14
N LEU A 47 -16.68 4.83 5.11
CA LEU A 47 -15.60 3.84 5.18
C LEU A 47 -14.23 4.50 5.38
N LEU A 48 -13.97 5.63 4.71
CA LEU A 48 -12.74 6.39 4.88
C LEU A 48 -12.65 7.00 6.28
N TYR A 49 -13.76 7.50 6.81
CA TYR A 49 -13.85 8.02 8.18
C TYR A 49 -13.52 6.93 9.21
N ILE A 50 -14.10 5.73 9.07
CA ILE A 50 -13.81 4.59 9.94
C ILE A 50 -12.33 4.22 9.84
N ARG A 51 -11.78 4.15 8.63
CA ARG A 51 -10.36 3.85 8.39
C ARG A 51 -9.45 4.88 9.05
N ALA A 52 -9.76 6.17 8.93
CA ALA A 52 -8.96 7.26 9.51
C ALA A 52 -9.00 7.25 11.05
N ARG A 53 -10.16 6.96 11.66
CA ARG A 53 -10.32 6.95 13.12
C ARG A 53 -9.77 5.69 13.80
N LYS A 54 -9.94 4.52 13.18
CA LYS A 54 -9.59 3.22 13.79
C LYS A 54 -8.16 2.76 13.46
N GLY A 55 -7.47 3.45 12.56
CA GLY A 55 -6.07 3.18 12.23
C GLY A 55 -5.82 1.83 11.54
N PRO A 56 -4.55 1.47 11.29
CA PRO A 56 -4.17 0.22 10.61
C PRO A 56 -4.34 -0.99 11.55
N GLY A 57 -5.56 -1.52 11.58
CA GLY A 57 -5.97 -2.70 12.35
C GLY A 57 -6.78 -3.70 11.52
N PRO A 58 -7.49 -4.66 12.17
CA PRO A 58 -8.35 -5.62 11.47
C PRO A 58 -9.46 -4.93 10.63
N TYR A 59 -9.84 -3.72 11.02
CA TYR A 59 -10.78 -2.88 10.29
C TYR A 59 -10.29 -2.48 8.90
N LEU A 60 -8.98 -2.49 8.63
CA LEU A 60 -8.44 -2.14 7.32
C LEU A 60 -8.90 -3.14 6.26
N PHE A 61 -8.82 -4.44 6.54
CA PHE A 61 -9.30 -5.48 5.63
C PHE A 61 -10.81 -5.38 5.40
N ALA A 62 -11.57 -5.18 6.47
CA ALA A 62 -13.03 -5.00 6.38
C ALA A 62 -13.40 -3.74 5.57
N CYS A 63 -12.71 -2.63 5.75
CA CYS A 63 -12.93 -1.40 5.00
C CYS A 63 -12.56 -1.56 3.51
N ILE A 64 -11.45 -2.23 3.19
CA ILE A 64 -11.06 -2.50 1.80
C ILE A 64 -12.10 -3.39 1.13
N LEU A 65 -12.46 -4.51 1.76
CA LEU A 65 -13.47 -5.42 1.23
C LEU A 65 -14.81 -4.71 1.03
N SER A 66 -15.25 -3.94 2.02
CA SER A 66 -16.49 -3.15 1.94
C SER A 66 -16.44 -2.12 0.82
N CYS A 67 -15.29 -1.46 0.61
CA CYS A 67 -15.10 -0.50 -0.47
C CYS A 67 -15.18 -1.19 -1.83
N ILE A 68 -14.50 -2.33 -2.01
CA ILE A 68 -14.54 -3.13 -3.24
C ILE A 68 -15.97 -3.59 -3.54
N CYS A 69 -16.65 -4.18 -2.55
CA CYS A 69 -18.03 -4.62 -2.70
C CYS A 69 -18.96 -3.46 -3.05
N LEU A 70 -18.81 -2.31 -2.39
CA LEU A 70 -19.63 -1.13 -2.64
C LEU A 70 -19.40 -0.57 -4.05
N THR A 71 -18.14 -0.40 -4.47
CA THR A 71 -17.81 0.12 -5.80
C THR A 71 -18.32 -0.80 -6.89
N ILE A 72 -18.01 -2.10 -6.84
CA ILE A 72 -18.43 -3.06 -7.88
C ILE A 72 -19.96 -3.16 -7.93
N SER A 73 -20.61 -3.26 -6.76
CA SER A 73 -22.08 -3.38 -6.72
C SER A 73 -22.77 -2.16 -7.32
N LEU A 74 -22.33 -0.95 -6.96
CA LEU A 74 -22.98 0.28 -7.44
C LEU A 74 -22.65 0.58 -8.91
N THR A 75 -21.41 0.36 -9.36
CA THR A 75 -21.04 0.59 -10.76
C THR A 75 -21.72 -0.42 -11.69
N THR A 76 -21.74 -1.72 -11.34
CA THR A 76 -22.42 -2.71 -12.18
C THR A 76 -23.93 -2.51 -12.20
N SER A 77 -24.54 -2.05 -11.10
CA SER A 77 -25.98 -1.78 -11.08
C SER A 77 -26.42 -0.63 -12.00
N ALA A 78 -25.53 0.28 -12.35
CA ALA A 78 -25.81 1.34 -13.32
C ALA A 78 -25.93 0.80 -14.76
N LEU A 79 -25.19 -0.27 -15.08
CA LEU A 79 -25.14 -0.87 -16.42
C LEU A 79 -26.30 -1.84 -16.69
N VAL A 80 -26.80 -2.53 -15.67
CA VAL A 80 -27.80 -3.59 -15.82
C VAL A 80 -29.21 -3.05 -15.58
N PRO A 81 -30.19 -3.23 -16.48
CA PRO A 81 -31.54 -2.62 -16.40
C PRO A 81 -32.44 -3.17 -15.26
N PHE A 82 -32.13 -4.34 -14.72
CA PHE A 82 -32.88 -5.02 -13.65
C PHE A 82 -32.07 -5.13 -12.34
N PRO A 83 -32.71 -5.41 -11.19
CA PRO A 83 -32.02 -5.46 -9.90
C PRO A 83 -31.27 -6.79 -9.71
N TYR A 84 -29.97 -6.79 -9.99
CA TYR A 84 -29.12 -7.97 -9.83
C TYR A 84 -28.44 -8.03 -8.45
N TYR A 85 -29.04 -8.78 -7.51
CA TYR A 85 -28.56 -8.90 -6.13
C TYR A 85 -27.44 -9.93 -5.93
N GLN A 86 -27.19 -10.81 -6.91
CA GLN A 86 -26.17 -11.86 -6.82
C GLN A 86 -24.75 -11.37 -7.13
N ILE A 87 -24.57 -10.07 -7.42
CA ILE A 87 -23.24 -9.48 -7.72
C ILE A 87 -22.23 -9.72 -6.59
N GLY A 88 -22.69 -9.76 -5.34
CA GLY A 88 -21.83 -10.01 -4.18
C GLY A 88 -21.25 -11.43 -4.16
N GLN A 89 -21.99 -12.41 -4.67
CA GLN A 89 -21.53 -13.80 -4.75
C GLN A 89 -20.38 -13.94 -5.75
N ALA A 90 -20.41 -13.20 -6.86
CA ALA A 90 -19.32 -13.17 -7.84
C ALA A 90 -18.00 -12.64 -7.26
N ILE A 91 -18.04 -11.86 -6.17
CA ILE A 91 -16.85 -11.36 -5.48
C ILE A 91 -16.41 -12.32 -4.37
N LEU A 92 -17.37 -12.80 -3.57
CA LEU A 92 -17.07 -13.62 -2.39
C LEU A 92 -16.65 -15.05 -2.74
N ILE A 93 -17.20 -15.63 -3.81
CA ILE A 93 -16.88 -17.01 -4.21
C ILE A 93 -15.40 -17.15 -4.62
N PRO A 94 -14.86 -16.34 -5.57
CA PRO A 94 -13.45 -16.42 -5.92
C PRO A 94 -12.53 -16.11 -4.74
N LEU A 95 -12.92 -15.16 -3.87
CA LEU A 95 -12.15 -14.82 -2.68
C LEU A 95 -12.07 -15.99 -1.69
N GLY A 96 -13.18 -16.70 -1.50
CA GLY A 96 -13.25 -17.91 -0.68
C GLY A 96 -12.38 -19.03 -1.25
N PHE A 97 -12.53 -19.35 -2.54
CA PHE A 97 -11.70 -20.37 -3.19
C PHE A 97 -10.21 -20.02 -3.16
N HIS A 98 -9.85 -18.77 -3.43
CA HIS A 98 -8.47 -18.31 -3.33
C HIS A 98 -7.91 -18.53 -1.91
N SER A 99 -8.68 -18.18 -0.88
CA SER A 99 -8.26 -18.36 0.51
C SER A 99 -8.08 -19.84 0.88
N VAL A 100 -9.00 -20.70 0.46
CA VAL A 100 -8.92 -22.16 0.71
C VAL A 100 -7.72 -22.76 -0.02
N ILE A 101 -7.53 -22.44 -1.30
CA ILE A 101 -6.38 -22.92 -2.09
C ILE A 101 -5.07 -22.43 -1.48
N ALA A 102 -5.00 -21.17 -1.05
CA ALA A 102 -3.81 -20.61 -0.42
C ALA A 102 -3.47 -21.33 0.90
N VAL A 103 -4.46 -21.62 1.74
CA VAL A 103 -4.26 -22.37 3.00
C VAL A 103 -3.83 -23.81 2.73
N LEU A 104 -4.47 -24.49 1.77
CA LEU A 104 -4.10 -25.86 1.39
C LEU A 104 -2.69 -25.91 0.79
N ALA A 105 -2.34 -24.95 -0.07
CA ALA A 105 -1.00 -24.84 -0.64
C ALA A 105 0.05 -24.55 0.43
N ALA A 106 -0.24 -23.65 1.38
CA ALA A 106 0.65 -23.37 2.50
C ALA A 106 0.85 -24.59 3.40
N MET A 107 -0.18 -25.40 3.60
CA MET A 107 -0.11 -26.63 4.39
C MET A 107 0.67 -27.74 3.68
N LEU A 108 0.47 -27.93 2.37
CA LEU A 108 1.00 -29.08 1.63
C LEU A 108 2.35 -28.85 0.97
N LEU A 109 2.62 -27.64 0.44
CA LEU A 109 3.83 -27.39 -0.36
C LEU A 109 5.02 -26.93 0.48
N PHE A 110 4.81 -26.01 1.43
CA PHE A 110 5.87 -25.44 2.25
C PHE A 110 5.36 -25.09 3.65
N PRO A 111 5.33 -26.06 4.58
CA PRO A 111 4.99 -25.79 5.97
C PRO A 111 6.09 -24.92 6.61
N GLN A 112 5.97 -23.61 6.44
CA GLN A 112 6.77 -22.61 7.12
C GLN A 112 6.06 -22.24 8.42
N THR A 113 6.77 -22.34 9.52
CA THR A 113 6.25 -21.97 10.82
C THR A 113 6.18 -20.46 10.96
N VAL A 114 5.29 -19.96 11.84
CA VAL A 114 5.16 -18.50 12.04
C VAL A 114 6.46 -17.91 12.57
N SER A 115 7.15 -18.62 13.47
CA SER A 115 8.48 -18.25 13.96
C SER A 115 9.52 -18.21 12.84
N ALA A 116 9.57 -19.22 11.95
CA ALA A 116 10.50 -19.22 10.82
C ALA A 116 10.24 -18.04 9.88
N GLN A 117 8.97 -17.81 9.52
CA GLN A 117 8.56 -16.67 8.70
C GLN A 117 8.94 -15.35 9.36
N PHE A 118 8.71 -15.20 10.66
CA PHE A 118 9.09 -14.00 11.41
C PHE A 118 10.61 -13.76 11.35
N THR A 119 11.42 -14.78 11.59
CA THR A 119 12.89 -14.64 11.54
C THR A 119 13.41 -14.31 10.14
N ALA A 120 12.82 -14.89 9.08
CA ALA A 120 13.16 -14.54 7.70
C ALA A 120 12.83 -13.08 7.39
N ARG A 121 11.64 -12.59 7.80
CA ARG A 121 11.28 -11.17 7.65
C ARG A 121 12.14 -10.25 8.48
N LEU A 122 12.60 -10.70 9.65
CA LEU A 122 13.50 -9.94 10.49
C LEU A 122 14.89 -9.80 9.82
N GLN A 123 15.35 -10.81 9.08
CA GLN A 123 16.56 -10.70 8.24
C GLN A 123 16.39 -9.66 7.14
N ASP A 124 15.20 -9.54 6.54
CA ASP A 124 14.89 -8.50 5.55
C ASP A 124 15.05 -7.07 6.12
N VAL A 125 14.94 -6.88 7.44
CA VAL A 125 15.20 -5.59 8.11
C VAL A 125 16.69 -5.41 8.39
N PHE A 126 17.36 -6.46 8.89
CA PHE A 126 18.77 -6.38 9.26
C PHE A 126 19.72 -6.27 8.06
N GLY A 127 19.42 -6.93 6.95
CA GLY A 127 20.26 -6.91 5.74
C GLY A 127 20.54 -5.49 5.24
N PRO A 128 19.49 -4.68 4.98
CA PRO A 128 19.67 -3.28 4.59
C PRO A 128 20.32 -2.43 5.69
N LEU A 129 20.08 -2.71 6.97
CA LEU A 129 20.74 -1.97 8.07
C LEU A 129 22.26 -2.21 8.07
N VAL A 130 22.71 -3.45 7.87
CA VAL A 130 24.15 -3.75 7.77
C VAL A 130 24.76 -3.02 6.57
N LYS A 131 24.12 -3.14 5.39
CA LYS A 131 24.55 -2.44 4.17
C LYS A 131 24.60 -0.92 4.38
N SER A 132 23.65 -0.36 5.14
CA SER A 132 23.65 1.06 5.45
C SER A 132 24.91 1.47 6.23
N ILE A 133 25.37 0.68 7.20
CA ILE A 133 26.57 0.98 7.99
C ILE A 133 27.82 0.98 7.11
N ASP A 134 27.90 0.07 6.15
CA ASP A 134 29.02 0.02 5.20
C ASP A 134 29.03 1.23 4.27
N LEU A 135 27.86 1.62 3.73
CA LEU A 135 27.73 2.85 2.94
C LEU A 135 28.07 4.12 3.74
N HIS A 136 27.73 4.16 5.02
CA HIS A 136 28.13 5.26 5.92
C HIS A 136 29.66 5.36 6.05
N ARG A 137 30.36 4.22 6.14
CA ARG A 137 31.83 4.19 6.21
C ARG A 137 32.47 4.59 4.89
N GLU A 138 31.83 4.27 3.76
CA GLU A 138 32.28 4.69 2.44
C GLU A 138 32.11 6.21 2.26
N LEU A 139 30.96 6.77 2.62
CA LEU A 139 30.70 8.21 2.58
C LEU A 139 31.71 9.00 3.43
N LEU A 140 32.07 8.50 4.62
CA LEU A 140 33.07 9.13 5.48
C LEU A 140 34.47 9.21 4.85
N LYS A 141 34.79 8.32 3.90
CA LYS A 141 36.09 8.30 3.22
C LYS A 141 36.10 9.15 1.94
N MET A 142 34.93 9.55 1.45
CA MET A 142 34.80 10.32 0.21
C MET A 142 34.81 11.83 0.50
N PRO A 143 35.43 12.64 -0.36
CA PRO A 143 35.30 14.09 -0.26
C PRO A 143 33.88 14.52 -0.62
N SER A 144 33.32 15.45 0.15
CA SER A 144 31.93 15.96 0.00
C SER A 144 31.65 16.67 -1.32
N THR A 145 32.69 17.02 -2.08
CA THR A 145 32.58 17.72 -3.37
C THR A 145 32.50 16.76 -4.56
N SER A 146 32.70 15.45 -4.35
CA SER A 146 32.65 14.49 -5.46
C SER A 146 31.19 14.22 -5.89
N PRO A 147 30.93 14.05 -7.20
CA PRO A 147 29.60 13.69 -7.69
C PRO A 147 29.16 12.30 -7.22
N ASP A 148 30.11 11.45 -6.82
CA ASP A 148 29.84 10.11 -6.28
C ASP A 148 29.34 10.15 -4.83
N PHE A 149 29.63 11.24 -4.09
CA PHE A 149 29.08 11.46 -2.75
C PHE A 149 27.56 11.57 -2.80
N VAL A 150 27.01 12.34 -3.74
CA VAL A 150 25.55 12.51 -3.90
C VAL A 150 24.89 11.17 -4.22
N LYS A 151 25.40 10.44 -5.22
CA LYS A 151 24.87 9.11 -5.59
C LYS A 151 24.90 8.11 -4.43
N THR A 152 25.98 8.11 -3.65
CA THR A 152 26.14 7.20 -2.52
C THR A 152 25.21 7.60 -1.36
N SER A 153 24.95 8.89 -1.16
CA SER A 153 24.01 9.40 -0.16
C SER A 153 22.55 9.07 -0.51
N GLU A 154 22.18 9.13 -1.79
CA GLU A 154 20.86 8.73 -2.29
C GLU A 154 20.66 7.22 -2.14
N SER A 155 21.64 6.42 -2.56
CA SER A 155 21.67 4.96 -2.37
C SER A 155 21.53 4.58 -0.90
N LEU A 156 22.21 5.30 0.01
CA LEU A 156 22.06 5.11 1.44
C LEU A 156 20.62 5.38 1.91
N SER A 157 19.99 6.46 1.44
CA SER A 157 18.59 6.78 1.74
C SER A 157 17.64 5.69 1.27
N GLU A 158 17.85 5.15 0.07
CA GLU A 158 17.05 4.05 -0.48
C GLU A 158 17.19 2.77 0.35
N VAL A 159 18.41 2.41 0.75
CA VAL A 159 18.68 1.23 1.57
C VAL A 159 18.00 1.35 2.94
N VAL A 160 18.06 2.53 3.58
CA VAL A 160 17.40 2.76 4.88
C VAL A 160 15.87 2.78 4.75
N LYS A 161 15.32 3.37 3.68
CA LYS A 161 13.88 3.27 3.37
C LYS A 161 13.45 1.82 3.16
N GLY A 162 14.31 0.99 2.56
CA GLY A 162 14.09 -0.45 2.43
C GLY A 162 13.96 -1.14 3.79
N ALA A 163 14.82 -0.80 4.76
CA ALA A 163 14.72 -1.32 6.13
C ALA A 163 13.41 -0.90 6.83
N GLU A 164 12.99 0.36 6.67
CA GLU A 164 11.71 0.83 7.23
C GLU A 164 10.50 0.16 6.59
N ALA A 165 10.51 -0.02 5.26
CA ALA A 165 9.44 -0.71 4.56
C ALA A 165 9.29 -2.17 5.05
N ALA A 166 10.40 -2.83 5.36
CA ALA A 166 10.43 -4.20 5.89
C ALA A 166 9.90 -4.32 7.34
N LEU A 167 9.76 -3.22 8.10
CA LEU A 167 9.17 -3.28 9.46
C LEU A 167 7.69 -3.65 9.45
N THR A 168 6.94 -3.23 8.43
CA THR A 168 5.50 -3.50 8.33
C THR A 168 5.21 -5.00 8.23
N PRO A 169 5.82 -5.78 7.31
CA PRO A 169 5.60 -7.22 7.24
C PRO A 169 6.09 -7.96 8.49
N VAL A 170 7.19 -7.52 9.13
CA VAL A 170 7.64 -8.08 10.42
C VAL A 170 6.60 -7.85 11.51
N ALA A 171 5.98 -6.66 11.56
CA ALA A 171 4.94 -6.36 12.53
C ALA A 171 3.66 -7.20 12.32
N ILE A 172 3.32 -7.51 11.07
CA ILE A 172 2.19 -8.39 10.73
C ILE A 172 2.50 -9.82 11.19
N ALA A 173 3.66 -10.37 10.83
CA ALA A 173 4.10 -11.70 11.27
C ALA A 173 4.20 -11.78 12.80
N GLY A 174 4.64 -10.69 13.45
CA GLY A 174 4.78 -10.62 14.90
C GLY A 174 3.46 -10.69 15.67
N ARG A 175 2.32 -10.34 15.05
CA ARG A 175 0.99 -10.51 15.65
C ARG A 175 0.57 -11.98 15.70
N LEU A 176 1.05 -12.79 14.75
CA LEU A 176 0.74 -14.22 14.64
C LEU A 176 1.64 -15.10 15.53
N LEU A 177 2.73 -14.56 16.09
CA LEU A 177 3.65 -15.30 16.96
C LEU A 177 2.97 -15.93 18.19
N GLN A 178 1.87 -15.34 18.70
CA GLN A 178 1.14 -15.89 19.84
C GLN A 178 0.35 -17.16 19.51
N SER A 179 -0.01 -17.36 18.24
CA SER A 179 -0.71 -18.56 17.76
C SER A 179 0.24 -19.68 17.34
N ASP A 180 1.55 -19.47 17.42
CA ASP A 180 2.53 -20.46 16.99
C ASP A 180 2.71 -21.54 18.07
N LEU A 181 2.60 -22.81 17.68
CA LEU A 181 2.61 -23.97 18.59
C LEU A 181 3.95 -24.71 18.48
N ILE A 182 5.06 -24.01 18.75
CA ILE A 182 6.40 -24.56 18.56
C ILE A 182 7.22 -24.42 19.83
N TYR A 183 7.89 -25.50 20.18
CA TYR A 183 8.91 -25.53 21.22
C TYR A 183 10.29 -25.25 20.61
N ASN A 184 10.83 -24.06 20.85
CA ASN A 184 12.18 -23.66 20.50
C ASN A 184 12.92 -23.15 21.75
N ARG A 185 14.24 -22.97 21.64
CA ARG A 185 15.06 -22.39 22.73
C ARG A 185 14.60 -20.99 23.15
N PHE A 186 14.01 -20.24 22.22
CA PHE A 186 13.38 -18.95 22.47
C PHE A 186 11.87 -19.09 22.35
N GLN A 187 11.14 -18.50 23.28
CA GLN A 187 9.68 -18.47 23.19
C GLN A 187 9.27 -17.55 22.03
N PRO A 188 8.21 -17.86 21.26
CA PRO A 188 7.73 -16.99 20.19
C PRO A 188 7.44 -15.55 20.65
N THR A 189 7.10 -15.36 21.92
CA THR A 189 6.88 -14.03 22.51
C THR A 189 8.17 -13.22 22.71
N ASP A 190 9.32 -13.87 22.88
CA ASP A 190 10.60 -13.22 23.15
C ASP A 190 11.08 -12.43 21.94
N TYR A 191 10.72 -12.87 20.73
CA TYR A 191 10.99 -12.16 19.48
C TYR A 191 10.40 -10.74 19.42
N LYS A 192 9.39 -10.42 20.23
CA LYS A 192 8.86 -9.05 20.33
C LYS A 192 9.92 -8.06 20.82
N SER A 193 10.79 -8.47 21.73
CA SER A 193 11.89 -7.63 22.22
C SER A 193 12.88 -7.30 21.09
N ILE A 194 13.21 -8.29 20.27
CA ILE A 194 14.10 -8.17 19.12
C ILE A 194 13.47 -7.29 18.03
N HIS A 195 12.17 -7.44 17.75
CA HIS A 195 11.45 -6.55 16.85
C HIS A 195 11.50 -5.09 17.32
N ASN A 196 11.26 -4.84 18.61
CA ASN A 196 11.33 -3.49 19.16
C ASN A 196 12.74 -2.90 19.04
N LEU A 197 13.78 -3.72 19.20
CA LEU A 197 15.16 -3.31 18.94
C LEU A 197 15.38 -2.97 17.46
N ALA A 198 14.97 -3.84 16.54
CA ALA A 198 15.06 -3.63 15.09
C ALA A 198 14.35 -2.33 14.64
N ARG A 199 13.14 -2.08 15.16
CA ARG A 199 12.40 -0.84 14.92
C ARG A 199 13.17 0.40 15.38
N ARG A 200 13.73 0.37 16.59
CA ARG A 200 14.53 1.49 17.11
C ARG A 200 15.79 1.74 16.27
N MET A 201 16.44 0.68 15.80
CA MET A 201 17.61 0.81 14.93
C MET A 201 17.25 1.39 13.56
N ALA A 202 16.18 0.93 12.93
CA ALA A 202 15.72 1.47 11.65
C ALA A 202 15.37 2.97 11.73
N VAL A 203 14.64 3.39 12.77
CA VAL A 203 14.31 4.81 12.97
C VAL A 203 15.57 5.66 13.22
N ARG A 204 16.54 5.13 13.99
CA ARG A 204 17.82 5.83 14.23
C ARG A 204 18.67 5.91 12.96
N ALA A 205 18.68 4.87 12.15
CA ALA A 205 19.39 4.85 10.87
C ALA A 205 18.83 5.91 9.92
N ASN A 206 17.50 6.08 9.87
CA ASN A 206 16.85 7.14 9.10
C ASN A 206 17.30 8.54 9.58
N GLY A 207 17.33 8.75 10.89
CA GLY A 207 17.87 9.99 11.47
C GLY A 207 19.34 10.26 11.07
N MET A 208 20.17 9.22 11.00
CA MET A 208 21.56 9.33 10.57
C MET A 208 21.71 9.63 9.07
N THR A 209 20.79 9.15 8.23
CA THR A 209 20.78 9.50 6.81
C THR A 209 20.54 11.00 6.58
N ILE A 210 19.69 11.63 7.39
CA ILE A 210 19.38 13.07 7.27
C ILE A 210 20.65 13.91 7.41
N TYR A 211 21.61 13.51 8.25
CA TYR A 211 22.89 14.19 8.42
C TYR A 211 23.66 14.35 7.10
N TRP A 212 23.71 13.30 6.26
CA TRP A 212 24.40 13.36 4.97
C TRP A 212 23.71 14.26 3.96
N THR A 213 22.37 14.36 4.04
CA THR A 213 21.61 15.26 3.17
C THR A 213 21.80 16.74 3.52
N LEU A 214 22.31 17.04 4.73
CA LEU A 214 22.66 18.40 5.17
C LEU A 214 24.10 18.77 4.82
N ILE A 215 25.01 17.79 4.74
CA ILE A 215 26.42 18.03 4.39
C ILE A 215 26.59 18.32 2.90
N ASP A 216 25.67 17.87 2.06
CA ASP A 216 25.76 18.03 0.60
C ASP A 216 25.83 19.52 0.19
N PRO A 217 27.02 20.01 -0.24
CA PRO A 217 27.21 21.42 -0.59
C PRO A 217 26.56 21.76 -1.95
N LEU A 218 26.15 20.78 -2.75
CA LEU A 218 25.52 20.98 -4.05
C LEU A 218 24.01 21.18 -3.94
N ARG A 219 23.41 20.85 -2.79
CA ARG A 219 21.97 20.98 -2.55
C ARG A 219 21.53 22.43 -2.33
N GLU A 220 22.39 23.29 -1.79
CA GLU A 220 22.14 24.73 -1.59
C GLU A 220 22.75 25.61 -2.69
N ARG A 221 22.57 25.24 -3.97
CA ARG A 221 22.68 26.28 -5.01
C ARG A 221 21.49 27.23 -4.85
N PHE A 222 21.67 28.27 -4.04
CA PHE A 222 20.88 29.49 -4.14
C PHE A 222 20.77 29.86 -5.62
N PRO A 223 19.60 30.32 -6.11
CA PRO A 223 19.46 30.71 -7.50
C PRO A 223 20.56 31.71 -7.81
N VAL A 224 21.54 31.28 -8.61
CA VAL A 224 22.63 32.14 -9.08
C VAL A 224 21.90 33.25 -9.83
N THR A 225 22.02 34.49 -9.35
CA THR A 225 21.52 35.67 -10.05
C THR A 225 21.91 35.51 -11.52
N PRO A 226 20.96 35.52 -12.47
CA PRO A 226 21.29 35.39 -13.88
C PRO A 226 22.39 36.40 -14.21
N ALA A 227 23.47 35.93 -14.83
CA ALA A 227 24.48 36.84 -15.37
C ALA A 227 23.75 37.90 -16.23
N PRO A 228 24.15 39.19 -16.16
CA PRO A 228 23.50 40.23 -16.94
C PRO A 228 23.54 39.82 -18.41
N GLN A 229 22.37 39.60 -19.01
CA GLN A 229 22.26 39.36 -20.44
C GLN A 229 22.77 40.61 -21.17
N ASP A 230 23.61 40.38 -22.17
CA ASP A 230 24.36 41.36 -22.93
C ASP A 230 23.58 42.65 -23.23
N LEU A 231 24.08 43.75 -22.68
CA LEU A 231 23.68 45.12 -23.01
C LEU A 231 24.29 45.54 -24.37
N ALA A 232 24.09 44.72 -25.40
CA ALA A 232 24.73 44.86 -26.72
C ALA A 232 23.72 44.96 -27.88
N LEU A 233 22.50 45.47 -27.64
CA LEU A 233 21.50 45.68 -28.70
C LEU A 233 20.80 47.05 -28.68
N LEU A 234 21.43 48.09 -28.12
CA LEU A 234 20.95 49.47 -28.28
C LEU A 234 22.12 50.46 -28.41
N ALA A 235 22.67 50.57 -29.62
CA ALA A 235 23.27 51.80 -30.13
C ALA A 235 22.81 51.97 -31.60
N PRO A 236 22.37 53.18 -31.99
CA PRO A 236 21.70 53.45 -33.27
C PRO A 236 22.61 53.30 -34.50
#